data_AF-A0A3A8JQV8-F1
#
_entry.id   AF-A0A3A8JQV8-F1
#
_cell.length_a   1.000
_cell.length_b   1.000
_cell.length_c   1.000
_cell.angle_alpha   90.00
_cell.angle_beta   90.00
_cell.angle_gamma   90.00
#
_symmetry.space_group_name_H-M   'P 1'
#
loop_
_entity.id
_entity.type
_entity.pdbx_description
1 polymer ?
#
loop_
_entity_poly.entity_id
_entity_poly.type
_entity_poly.pdbx_seq_one_letter_code
_entity_poly.pdbx_strand_id
1 'polypeptide(L)'
;MRLHGRTLLPPPVWLQEVLPLEADTEHTPLEVPPLIEPRRRRALLSTALATDAPEGRPLMEPLVRAIARAQVLTTLPRRSRPTLRRGVQLLVDVGEGMIPFDSDVRSMVEGVRRCAGESKTTVLSFTGSPQWGVTSADGERRPWSPPLRGTPLLLLTDLGLGGPPTAHRAYEAEWLRFAAAARHAGCPLIAWVPYPPQRWPRALQRKLVLLHWDGATRASAIRHRRTAQRPERIP
;
A
#
# COMPACT_ATOMS: atom_id res chain seq x y z
N MET A 1 -11.72 -50.65 4.34
CA MET A 1 -10.83 -49.49 4.58
C MET A 1 -11.53 -48.58 5.58
N ARG A 2 -11.28 -48.74 6.90
CA ARG A 2 -11.99 -48.02 7.97
C ARG A 2 -11.04 -47.06 8.68
N LEU A 3 -11.48 -45.82 8.83
CA LEU A 3 -10.81 -44.71 9.50
C LEU A 3 -10.62 -45.01 10.99
N HIS A 4 -9.41 -44.81 11.50
CA HIS A 4 -9.11 -44.89 12.93
C HIS A 4 -9.75 -43.68 13.64
N GLY A 5 -10.68 -43.96 14.56
CA GLY A 5 -11.33 -42.96 15.40
C GLY A 5 -10.30 -42.28 16.31
N ARG A 6 -10.27 -40.94 16.30
CA ARG A 6 -9.59 -40.15 17.33
C ARG A 6 -10.29 -40.42 18.66
N THR A 7 -9.67 -41.19 19.53
CA THR A 7 -10.08 -41.29 20.93
C THR A 7 -9.79 -39.95 21.60
N LEU A 8 -10.84 -39.22 21.95
CA LEU A 8 -10.72 -38.02 22.78
C LEU A 8 -10.29 -38.48 24.17
N LEU A 9 -9.11 -38.06 24.62
CA LEU A 9 -8.67 -38.28 25.99
C LEU A 9 -9.64 -37.56 26.94
N PRO A 10 -9.99 -38.16 28.09
CA PRO A 10 -10.81 -37.49 29.09
C PRO A 10 -10.11 -36.21 29.55
N PRO A 11 -10.86 -35.12 29.77
CA PRO A 11 -10.28 -33.87 30.25
C PRO A 11 -9.57 -34.11 31.60
N PRO A 12 -8.39 -33.51 31.81
CA PRO A 12 -7.63 -33.68 33.04
C PRO A 12 -8.41 -33.14 34.24
N VAL A 13 -8.16 -33.73 35.42
CA VAL A 13 -8.93 -33.47 36.66
C VAL A 13 -8.97 -31.98 37.02
N TRP A 14 -7.86 -31.26 36.81
CA TRP A 14 -7.80 -29.81 37.07
C TRP A 14 -8.76 -28.99 36.20
N LEU A 15 -9.19 -29.50 35.03
CA LEU A 15 -10.17 -28.82 34.18
C LEU A 15 -11.61 -29.01 34.69
N GLN A 16 -11.83 -30.01 35.55
CA GLN A 16 -13.14 -30.28 36.17
C GLN A 16 -13.36 -29.45 37.45
N GLU A 17 -12.28 -28.94 38.05
CA GLU A 17 -12.30 -28.18 39.30
C GLU A 17 -12.38 -26.66 39.09
N VAL A 18 -12.20 -26.19 37.85
CA VAL A 18 -12.25 -24.77 37.52
C VAL A 18 -13.66 -24.42 37.05
N LEU A 19 -14.32 -23.50 37.76
CA LEU A 19 -15.55 -22.87 37.28
C LEU A 19 -15.27 -22.25 35.89
N PRO A 20 -16.09 -22.53 34.87
CA PRO A 20 -15.96 -21.88 33.57
C PRO A 20 -15.88 -20.38 33.79
N LEU A 21 -14.87 -19.73 33.21
CA LEU A 21 -14.83 -18.28 33.19
C LEU A 21 -16.14 -17.81 32.57
N GLU A 22 -16.94 -17.05 33.30
CA GLU A 22 -18.18 -16.49 32.75
C GLU A 22 -17.80 -15.73 31.49
N ALA A 23 -18.44 -16.07 30.38
CA ALA A 23 -18.19 -15.37 29.13
C ALA A 23 -18.60 -13.92 29.36
N ASP A 24 -17.63 -13.01 29.36
CA ASP A 24 -17.87 -11.58 29.36
C ASP A 24 -18.69 -11.25 28.10
N THR A 25 -20.01 -11.23 28.24
CA THR A 25 -20.98 -10.99 27.16
C THR A 25 -21.00 -9.53 26.75
N GLU A 26 -20.40 -8.65 27.54
CA GLU A 26 -20.32 -7.21 27.28
C GLU A 26 -18.87 -6.75 27.11
N HIS A 27 -18.23 -7.21 26.03
CA HIS A 27 -17.03 -6.55 25.55
C HIS A 27 -17.41 -5.20 24.92
N THR A 28 -17.39 -4.11 25.70
CA THR A 28 -17.36 -2.77 25.11
C THR A 28 -16.01 -2.64 24.39
N PRO A 29 -15.97 -2.50 23.05
CA PRO A 29 -14.72 -2.38 22.34
C PRO A 29 -13.97 -1.16 22.88
N LEU A 30 -12.77 -1.36 23.42
CA LEU A 30 -11.92 -0.24 23.81
C LEU A 30 -11.70 0.64 22.57
N GLU A 31 -12.00 1.93 22.70
CA GLU A 31 -11.81 2.88 21.63
C GLU A 31 -10.30 3.15 21.49
N VAL A 32 -9.61 2.30 20.72
CA VAL A 32 -8.17 2.43 20.50
C VAL A 32 -7.94 3.65 19.59
N PRO A 33 -7.23 4.69 20.05
CA PRO A 33 -6.95 5.84 19.21
C PRO A 33 -6.13 5.40 18.00
N PRO A 34 -6.42 5.95 16.80
CA PRO A 34 -5.74 5.50 15.60
C PRO A 34 -4.24 5.81 15.65
N LEU A 35 -3.43 4.89 15.14
CA LEU A 35 -1.96 4.99 15.14
C LEU A 35 -1.43 6.30 14.51
N ILE A 36 -2.15 6.85 13.53
CA ILE A 36 -1.86 8.13 12.90
C ILE A 36 -3.06 9.05 13.03
N GLU A 37 -2.86 10.20 13.67
CA GLU A 37 -3.88 11.22 13.84
C GLU A 37 -4.48 11.67 12.48
N PRO A 38 -5.81 11.85 12.36
CA PRO A 38 -6.49 12.04 11.06
C PRO A 38 -5.91 13.16 10.19
N ARG A 39 -5.58 14.31 10.78
CA ARG A 39 -5.00 15.46 10.04
C ARG A 39 -3.63 15.12 9.46
N ARG A 40 -2.76 14.47 10.25
CA ARG A 40 -1.44 14.01 9.79
C ARG A 40 -1.59 12.95 8.72
N ARG A 41 -2.52 12.01 8.89
CA ARG A 41 -2.81 10.95 7.92
C ARG A 41 -3.18 11.51 6.55
N ARG A 42 -4.08 12.50 6.49
CA ARG A 42 -4.45 13.16 5.23
C ARG A 42 -3.25 13.79 4.54
N ALA A 43 -2.38 14.49 5.28
CA ALA A 43 -1.19 15.11 4.72
C ALA A 43 -0.16 14.08 4.23
N LEU A 44 0.01 12.97 4.96
CA LEU A 44 0.88 11.87 4.57
C LEU A 44 0.37 11.17 3.31
N LEU A 45 -0.92 10.84 3.28
CA LEU A 45 -1.58 10.20 2.15
C LEU A 45 -1.55 11.07 0.90
N SER A 46 -1.94 12.34 1.00
CA SER A 46 -1.90 13.25 -0.15
C SER A 46 -0.47 13.41 -0.67
N THR A 47 0.52 13.48 0.22
CA THR A 47 1.93 13.58 -0.18
C THR A 47 2.48 12.29 -0.77
N ALA A 48 2.07 11.12 -0.28
CA ALA A 48 2.47 9.83 -0.82
C ALA A 48 1.87 9.62 -2.22
N LEU A 49 0.57 9.89 -2.35
CA LEU A 49 -0.18 9.57 -3.56
C LEU A 49 -0.04 10.63 -4.67
N ALA A 50 0.27 11.89 -4.35
CA ALA A 50 0.27 12.96 -5.36
C ALA A 50 1.32 12.70 -6.45
N THR A 51 0.94 12.56 -7.71
CA THR A 51 1.89 12.42 -8.81
C THR A 51 2.06 13.72 -9.56
N ASP A 52 3.21 13.89 -10.20
CA ASP A 52 3.52 15.12 -10.93
C ASP A 52 2.74 15.18 -12.25
N ALA A 53 2.06 16.31 -12.47
CA ALA A 53 1.34 16.60 -13.69
C ALA A 53 1.63 18.03 -14.20
N PRO A 54 1.56 18.27 -15.51
CA PRO A 54 1.73 19.61 -16.10
C PRO A 54 0.47 20.46 -15.88
N GLU A 55 0.13 20.78 -14.63
CA GLU A 55 -1.07 21.55 -14.24
C GLU A 55 -0.74 22.95 -13.74
N GLY A 56 0.54 23.25 -13.53
CA GLY A 56 0.97 24.56 -13.09
C GLY A 56 0.77 25.65 -14.14
N ARG A 57 1.27 26.85 -13.80
CA ARG A 57 1.29 27.98 -14.73
C ARG A 57 2.03 27.61 -16.02
N PRO A 58 1.59 28.10 -17.19
CA PRO A 58 2.32 27.93 -18.43
C PRO A 58 3.78 28.38 -18.29
N LEU A 59 4.67 27.64 -18.93
CA LEU A 59 6.07 28.03 -19.07
C LEU A 59 6.16 29.05 -20.19
N MET A 60 6.29 30.33 -19.83
CA MET A 60 6.26 31.42 -20.80
C MET A 60 7.40 31.34 -21.80
N GLU A 61 8.61 30.99 -21.36
CA GLU A 61 9.79 31.02 -22.22
C GLU A 61 9.75 29.99 -23.37
N PRO A 62 9.41 28.70 -23.15
CA PRO A 62 9.16 27.76 -24.25
C PRO A 62 7.95 28.17 -25.12
N LEU A 63 6.91 28.75 -24.51
CA LEU A 63 5.70 29.17 -25.22
C LEU A 63 5.99 30.30 -26.21
N VAL A 64 6.67 31.35 -25.75
CA VAL A 64 7.09 32.49 -26.57
C VAL A 64 8.02 32.01 -27.68
N ARG A 65 8.94 31.08 -27.39
CA ARG A 65 9.85 30.51 -28.39
C ARG A 65 9.12 29.73 -29.48
N ALA A 66 8.12 28.91 -29.12
CA ALA A 66 7.32 28.17 -30.09
C ALA A 66 6.47 29.11 -30.97
N ILE A 67 5.83 30.11 -30.36
CA ILE A 67 5.03 31.11 -31.08
C ILE A 67 5.92 31.91 -32.05
N ALA A 68 7.07 32.39 -31.58
CA ALA A 68 8.01 33.14 -32.41
C ALA A 68 8.54 32.34 -33.61
N ARG A 69 8.51 31.00 -33.53
CA ARG A 69 8.93 30.09 -34.62
C ARG A 69 7.76 29.55 -35.45
N ALA A 70 6.55 30.08 -35.26
CA ALA A 70 5.32 29.56 -35.88
C ALA A 70 5.13 28.04 -35.68
N GLN A 71 5.61 27.49 -34.56
CA GLN A 71 5.48 26.07 -34.24
C GLN A 71 4.10 25.79 -33.63
N VAL A 72 3.39 24.81 -34.20
CA VAL A 72 2.11 24.34 -33.66
C VAL A 72 2.35 23.63 -32.31
N LEU A 73 1.74 24.16 -31.26
CA LEU A 73 1.77 23.54 -29.93
C LEU A 73 0.61 22.54 -29.79
N THR A 74 0.93 21.25 -29.84
CA THR A 74 -0.06 20.17 -29.56
C THR A 74 -0.38 20.04 -28.07
N THR A 75 0.52 20.50 -27.20
CA THR A 75 0.32 20.55 -25.76
C THR A 75 0.89 21.84 -25.18
N LEU A 76 0.20 22.40 -24.19
CA LEU A 76 0.67 23.62 -23.52
C LEU A 76 1.77 23.27 -22.51
N PRO A 77 3.01 23.79 -22.67
CA PRO A 77 4.08 23.54 -21.71
C PRO A 77 3.72 24.22 -20.38
N ARG A 78 3.52 23.42 -19.33
CA ARG A 78 3.12 23.88 -17.99
C ARG A 78 4.11 23.42 -16.93
N ARG A 79 4.24 24.22 -15.86
CA ARG A 79 5.00 23.80 -14.67
C ARG A 79 4.40 22.53 -14.09
N SER A 80 5.25 21.60 -13.69
CA SER A 80 4.81 20.39 -13.03
C SER A 80 4.35 20.70 -11.60
N ARG A 81 3.19 20.17 -11.20
CA ARG A 81 2.66 20.24 -9.83
C ARG A 81 2.20 18.87 -9.34
N PRO A 82 2.37 18.56 -8.05
CA PRO A 82 1.79 17.36 -7.44
C PRO A 82 0.27 17.41 -7.47
N THR A 83 -0.37 16.33 -7.90
CA THR A 83 -1.83 16.21 -8.02
C THR A 83 -2.32 14.79 -7.73
N LEU A 84 -3.56 14.65 -7.26
CA LEU A 84 -4.23 13.38 -7.02
C LEU A 84 -5.13 12.94 -8.19
N ARG A 85 -5.16 13.69 -9.31
CA ARG A 85 -6.11 13.44 -10.41
C ARG A 85 -6.04 12.03 -11.01
N ARG A 86 -4.87 11.38 -10.94
CA ARG A 86 -4.60 10.06 -11.54
C ARG A 86 -5.18 8.90 -10.72
N GLY A 87 -5.85 9.21 -9.62
CA GLY A 87 -6.37 8.20 -8.70
C GLY A 87 -5.25 7.43 -8.02
N VAL A 88 -5.57 6.22 -7.58
CA VAL A 88 -4.64 5.31 -6.91
C VAL A 88 -5.16 3.88 -7.02
N GLN A 89 -4.25 2.92 -7.19
CA GLN A 89 -4.55 1.51 -6.97
C GLN A 89 -3.90 1.06 -5.66
N LEU A 90 -4.73 0.60 -4.72
CA LEU A 90 -4.32 0.01 -3.46
C LEU A 90 -4.23 -1.50 -3.66
N LEU A 91 -3.12 -2.08 -3.22
CA LEU A 91 -2.95 -3.52 -3.11
C LEU A 91 -2.79 -3.85 -1.64
N VAL A 92 -3.73 -4.64 -1.11
CA VAL A 92 -3.84 -4.96 0.31
C VAL A 92 -3.47 -6.42 0.53
N ASP A 93 -2.44 -6.65 1.31
CA ASP A 93 -2.05 -8.00 1.71
C ASP A 93 -2.99 -8.50 2.81
N VAL A 94 -3.65 -9.62 2.54
CA VAL A 94 -4.56 -10.31 3.47
C VAL A 94 -3.96 -11.61 4.00
N GLY A 95 -2.64 -11.77 3.88
CA GLY A 95 -1.93 -12.91 4.46
C GLY A 95 -1.93 -12.91 5.99
N GLU A 96 -1.61 -14.06 6.60
CA GLU A 96 -1.66 -14.26 8.05
C GLU A 96 -0.81 -13.25 8.84
N GLY A 97 0.34 -12.83 8.29
CA GLY A 97 1.21 -11.81 8.90
C GLY A 97 0.57 -10.43 9.02
N MET A 98 -0.52 -10.18 8.29
CA MET A 98 -1.27 -8.92 8.28
C MET A 98 -2.50 -8.90 9.20
N ILE A 99 -2.92 -10.06 9.73
CA ILE A 99 -4.09 -10.17 10.64
C ILE A 99 -4.00 -9.18 11.82
N PRO A 100 -2.86 -9.00 12.51
CA PRO A 100 -2.76 -8.07 13.64
C PRO A 100 -3.00 -6.60 13.27
N PHE A 101 -2.93 -6.26 11.98
CA PHE A 101 -3.01 -4.88 11.48
C PHE A 101 -4.31 -4.60 10.72
N ASP A 102 -5.30 -5.49 10.76
CA ASP A 102 -6.53 -5.39 9.98
C ASP A 102 -7.31 -4.08 10.24
N SER A 103 -7.38 -3.65 11.50
CA SER A 103 -8.03 -2.38 11.88
C SER A 103 -7.32 -1.18 11.25
N ASP A 104 -5.99 -1.15 11.29
CA ASP A 104 -5.19 -0.10 10.66
C ASP A 104 -5.33 -0.14 9.13
N VAL A 105 -5.30 -1.34 8.51
CA VAL A 105 -5.49 -1.53 7.06
C VAL A 105 -6.81 -0.87 6.64
N ARG A 106 -7.92 -1.21 7.31
CA ARG A 106 -9.25 -0.66 7.02
C ARG A 106 -9.27 0.86 7.16
N SER A 107 -8.74 1.37 8.27
CA SER A 107 -8.65 2.81 8.53
C SER A 107 -7.83 3.55 7.46
N MET A 108 -6.85 2.85 6.87
CA MET A 108 -6.00 3.39 5.84
C MET A 108 -6.66 3.40 4.46
N VAL A 109 -7.32 2.30 4.09
CA VAL A 109 -8.11 2.22 2.85
C VAL A 109 -9.16 3.32 2.82
N GLU A 110 -9.90 3.52 3.91
CA GLU A 110 -10.85 4.64 4.06
C GLU A 110 -10.17 6.00 3.96
N GLY A 111 -9.01 6.16 4.61
CA GLY A 111 -8.21 7.38 4.51
C GLY A 111 -7.85 7.72 3.07
N VAL A 112 -7.45 6.72 2.28
CA VAL A 112 -7.11 6.89 0.87
C VAL A 112 -8.34 7.26 0.05
N ARG A 113 -9.45 6.54 0.22
CA ARG A 113 -10.72 6.84 -0.44
C ARG A 113 -11.17 8.28 -0.20
N ARG A 114 -11.09 8.76 1.04
CA ARG A 114 -11.38 10.16 1.39
C ARG A 114 -10.41 11.17 0.76
N CYS A 115 -9.17 10.79 0.51
CA CYS A 115 -8.16 11.69 -0.07
C CYS A 115 -8.20 11.74 -1.60
N ALA A 116 -8.23 10.59 -2.27
CA ALA A 116 -8.18 10.47 -3.72
C ALA A 116 -9.58 10.49 -4.38
N GLY A 117 -10.63 10.21 -3.59
CA GLY A 117 -12.00 10.00 -4.05
C GLY A 117 -12.29 8.52 -4.28
N GLU A 118 -13.50 8.08 -3.90
CA GLU A 118 -13.94 6.68 -4.02
C GLU A 118 -13.85 6.19 -5.47
N SER A 119 -14.40 6.94 -6.42
CA SER A 119 -14.41 6.59 -7.85
C SER A 119 -13.03 6.57 -8.51
N LYS A 120 -12.01 7.13 -7.85
CA LYS A 120 -10.62 7.15 -8.32
C LYS A 120 -9.71 6.22 -7.52
N THR A 121 -10.29 5.41 -6.64
CA THR A 121 -9.57 4.47 -5.80
C THR A 121 -9.95 3.05 -6.20
N THR A 122 -8.99 2.30 -6.73
CA THR A 122 -9.15 0.87 -6.99
C THR A 122 -8.50 0.10 -5.85
N VAL A 123 -9.25 -0.76 -5.17
CA VAL A 123 -8.72 -1.60 -4.08
C VAL A 123 -8.71 -3.05 -4.56
N LEU A 124 -7.56 -3.70 -4.46
CA LEU A 124 -7.39 -5.13 -4.73
C LEU A 124 -6.71 -5.77 -3.52
N SER A 125 -7.09 -6.99 -3.18
CA SER A 125 -6.42 -7.78 -2.14
C SER A 125 -5.53 -8.86 -2.76
N PHE A 126 -4.54 -9.34 -2.02
CA PHE A 126 -3.68 -10.46 -2.41
C PHE A 126 -3.14 -11.16 -1.15
N THR A 127 -2.62 -12.37 -1.30
CA THR A 127 -1.90 -13.08 -0.22
C THR A 127 -0.45 -13.27 -0.64
N GLY A 128 0.48 -12.74 0.16
CA GLY A 128 1.91 -12.90 -0.09
C GLY A 128 2.46 -12.01 -1.21
N SER A 129 2.10 -12.26 -2.48
CA SER A 129 2.59 -11.48 -3.63
C SER A 129 1.45 -11.14 -4.61
N PRO A 130 1.35 -9.89 -5.09
CA PRO A 130 0.37 -9.54 -6.13
C PRO A 130 0.57 -10.31 -7.45
N GLN A 131 1.78 -10.85 -7.69
CA GLN A 131 2.07 -11.66 -8.88
C GLN A 131 1.40 -13.03 -8.85
N TRP A 132 0.98 -13.52 -7.68
CA TRP A 132 0.25 -14.78 -7.56
C TRP A 132 -1.25 -14.62 -7.83
N GLY A 133 -1.67 -13.40 -8.16
CA GLY A 133 -3.05 -13.02 -8.37
C GLY A 133 -3.54 -12.04 -7.31
N VAL A 134 -4.57 -11.31 -7.70
CA VAL A 134 -5.25 -10.30 -6.90
C VAL A 134 -6.74 -10.56 -6.96
N THR A 135 -7.44 -10.20 -5.89
CA THR A 135 -8.89 -10.29 -5.79
C THR A 135 -9.48 -8.89 -5.77
N SER A 136 -10.46 -8.63 -6.64
CA SER A 136 -11.19 -7.36 -6.65
C SER A 136 -12.30 -7.31 -5.59
N ALA A 137 -12.91 -6.14 -5.42
CA ALA A 137 -13.98 -5.94 -4.43
C ALA A 137 -15.23 -6.81 -4.67
N ASP A 138 -15.43 -7.30 -5.90
CA ASP A 138 -16.47 -8.27 -6.28
C ASP A 138 -16.10 -9.73 -5.95
N GLY A 139 -14.89 -9.98 -5.43
CA GLY A 139 -14.39 -11.31 -5.09
C GLY A 139 -13.76 -12.06 -6.26
N GLU A 140 -13.68 -11.47 -7.45
CA GLU A 140 -13.07 -12.14 -8.60
C GLU A 140 -11.53 -12.16 -8.45
N ARG A 141 -10.95 -13.37 -8.54
CA ARG A 141 -9.49 -13.55 -8.56
C ARG A 141 -8.98 -13.48 -9.99
N ARG A 142 -8.00 -12.62 -10.23
CA ARG A 142 -7.38 -12.41 -11.54
C ARG A 142 -5.87 -12.13 -11.43
N PRO A 143 -5.09 -12.30 -12.51
CA PRO A 143 -3.73 -11.78 -12.55
C PRO A 143 -3.72 -10.27 -12.32
N TRP A 144 -2.72 -9.78 -11.57
CA TRP A 144 -2.55 -8.34 -11.42
C TRP A 144 -2.16 -7.70 -12.75
N SER A 145 -2.85 -6.63 -13.11
CA SER A 145 -2.49 -5.75 -14.22
C SER A 145 -2.20 -4.34 -13.71
N PRO A 146 -1.15 -3.68 -14.23
CA PRO A 146 -0.84 -2.32 -13.83
C PRO A 146 -1.96 -1.37 -14.26
N PRO A 147 -2.27 -0.33 -13.45
CA PRO A 147 -3.20 0.71 -13.85
C PRO A 147 -2.59 1.61 -14.94
N LEU A 148 -3.33 2.65 -15.34
CA LEU A 148 -2.84 3.64 -16.28
C LEU A 148 -1.50 4.24 -15.83
N ARG A 149 -0.59 4.47 -16.80
CA ARG A 149 0.73 5.05 -16.54
C ARG A 149 0.63 6.32 -15.70
N GLY A 150 1.45 6.39 -14.67
CA GLY A 150 1.50 7.49 -13.72
C GLY A 150 0.48 7.40 -12.59
N THR A 151 -0.46 6.45 -12.60
CA THR A 151 -1.28 6.14 -11.42
C THR A 151 -0.39 5.54 -10.33
N PRO A 152 -0.38 6.10 -9.12
CA PRO A 152 0.39 5.58 -8.01
C PRO A 152 -0.18 4.23 -7.52
N LEU A 153 0.72 3.33 -7.12
CA LEU A 153 0.43 2.09 -6.42
C LEU A 153 0.77 2.26 -4.95
N LEU A 154 -0.17 1.92 -4.07
CA LEU A 154 0.05 1.85 -2.63
C LEU A 154 -0.09 0.40 -2.16
N LEU A 155 1.00 -0.19 -1.66
CA LEU A 155 0.98 -1.49 -1.00
C LEU A 155 0.72 -1.31 0.49
N LEU A 156 -0.20 -2.09 1.05
CA LEU A 156 -0.33 -2.30 2.48
C LEU A 156 0.07 -3.76 2.74
N THR A 157 1.30 -3.99 3.21
CA THR A 157 1.87 -5.34 3.30
C THR A 157 3.00 -5.39 4.32
N ASP A 158 3.22 -6.56 4.89
CA ASP A 158 4.37 -6.83 5.72
C ASP A 158 5.61 -7.28 4.93
N LEU A 159 5.51 -7.38 3.60
CA LEU A 159 6.55 -7.88 2.70
C LEU A 159 6.98 -9.33 3.01
N GLY A 160 6.14 -10.12 3.66
CA GLY A 160 6.45 -11.47 4.10
C GLY A 160 7.34 -11.54 5.35
N LEU A 161 7.43 -10.45 6.13
CA LEU A 161 8.25 -10.36 7.34
C LEU A 161 7.59 -10.95 8.60
N GLY A 162 6.28 -11.13 8.58
CA GLY A 162 5.47 -11.64 9.68
C GLY A 162 4.83 -13.00 9.39
N GLY A 163 3.99 -13.44 10.33
CA GLY A 163 3.27 -14.71 10.25
C GLY A 163 4.08 -15.91 10.77
N PRO A 164 3.41 -17.07 10.96
CA PRO A 164 4.08 -18.29 11.39
C PRO A 164 5.09 -18.78 10.33
N PRO A 165 6.11 -19.57 10.71
CA PRO A 165 7.10 -20.09 9.78
C PRO A 165 6.52 -20.91 8.60
N THR A 166 5.32 -21.46 8.79
CA THR A 166 4.56 -22.25 7.81
C THR A 166 3.72 -21.40 6.87
N ALA A 167 3.58 -20.09 7.12
CA ALA A 167 2.76 -19.22 6.30
C ALA A 167 3.31 -19.13 4.87
N HIS A 168 2.40 -19.11 3.90
CA HIS A 168 2.74 -18.90 2.50
C HIS A 168 3.13 -17.44 2.27
N ARG A 169 4.43 -17.16 2.16
CA ARG A 169 4.99 -15.81 2.08
C ARG A 169 5.83 -15.61 0.83
N ALA A 170 5.77 -14.40 0.28
CA ALA A 170 6.57 -14.02 -0.87
C ALA A 170 8.04 -13.82 -0.47
N TYR A 171 8.95 -14.22 -1.36
CA TYR A 171 10.38 -14.00 -1.19
C TYR A 171 10.79 -12.59 -1.64
N GLU A 172 11.95 -12.13 -1.17
CA GLU A 172 12.51 -10.81 -1.55
C GLU A 172 12.57 -10.63 -3.08
N ALA A 173 12.99 -11.67 -3.81
CA ALA A 173 13.08 -11.64 -5.26
C ALA A 173 11.73 -11.41 -5.95
N GLU A 174 10.63 -11.86 -5.36
CA GLU A 174 9.29 -11.64 -5.90
C GLU A 174 8.89 -10.18 -5.77
N TRP A 175 9.11 -9.58 -4.61
CA TRP A 175 8.88 -8.16 -4.41
C TRP A 175 9.72 -7.28 -5.35
N LEU A 176 10.97 -7.66 -5.60
CA LEU A 176 11.83 -6.97 -6.56
C LEU A 176 11.30 -7.07 -7.99
N ARG A 177 10.80 -8.25 -8.41
CA ARG A 177 10.15 -8.43 -9.73
C ARG A 177 8.88 -7.60 -9.84
N PHE A 178 8.04 -7.58 -8.82
CA PHE A 178 6.83 -6.77 -8.79
C PHE A 178 7.16 -5.27 -8.90
N ALA A 179 8.13 -4.78 -8.12
CA ALA A 179 8.58 -3.39 -8.18
C ALA A 179 9.13 -3.03 -9.56
N ALA A 180 9.86 -3.94 -10.20
CA ALA A 180 10.34 -3.75 -11.57
C ALA A 180 9.19 -3.65 -12.58
N ALA A 181 8.15 -4.50 -12.46
CA ALA A 181 6.97 -4.48 -13.32
C ALA A 181 6.18 -3.17 -13.16
N ALA A 182 5.92 -2.74 -11.93
CA ALA A 182 5.27 -1.46 -11.64
C ALA A 182 6.04 -0.27 -12.24
N ARG A 183 7.37 -0.26 -12.07
CA ARG A 183 8.25 0.76 -12.64
C ARG A 183 8.23 0.76 -14.16
N HIS A 184 8.27 -0.42 -14.79
CA HIS A 184 8.21 -0.55 -16.24
C HIS A 184 6.88 0.00 -16.81
N ALA A 185 5.76 -0.26 -16.12
CA ALA A 185 4.46 0.33 -16.42
C ALA A 185 4.39 1.85 -16.16
N GLY A 186 5.42 2.45 -15.55
CA GLY A 186 5.47 3.86 -15.20
C GLY A 186 4.54 4.22 -14.05
N CYS A 187 4.22 3.27 -13.17
CA CYS A 187 3.39 3.47 -11.99
C CYS A 187 4.28 3.67 -10.76
N PRO A 188 4.26 4.86 -10.11
CA PRO A 188 5.03 5.08 -8.88
C PRO A 188 4.57 4.12 -7.78
N LEU A 189 5.51 3.38 -7.18
CA LEU A 189 5.20 2.37 -6.18
C LEU A 189 5.64 2.82 -4.78
N ILE A 190 4.74 2.74 -3.81
CA ILE A 190 4.97 3.04 -2.40
C ILE A 190 4.44 1.87 -1.58
N ALA A 191 5.20 1.44 -0.57
CA ALA A 191 4.75 0.41 0.36
C ALA A 191 4.71 0.93 1.79
N TRP A 192 3.60 0.64 2.47
CA TRP A 192 3.39 0.85 3.89
C TRP A 192 3.55 -0.46 4.62
N VAL A 193 4.52 -0.47 5.54
CA VAL A 193 5.00 -1.67 6.20
C VAL A 193 4.85 -1.50 7.72
N PRO A 194 4.17 -2.42 8.43
CA PRO A 194 3.96 -2.34 9.88
C PRO A 194 5.25 -2.45 10.68
N TYR A 195 6.26 -3.13 10.14
CA TYR A 195 7.51 -3.36 10.85
C TYR A 195 8.49 -2.18 10.69
N PRO A 196 9.36 -1.93 11.68
CA PRO A 196 10.27 -0.80 11.64
C PRO A 196 11.41 -1.03 10.61
N PRO A 197 12.06 0.05 10.10
CA PRO A 197 13.04 -0.02 9.02
C PRO A 197 14.20 -1.00 9.23
N GLN A 198 14.55 -1.27 10.49
CA GLN A 198 15.61 -2.21 10.88
C GLN A 198 15.29 -3.64 10.44
N ARG A 199 14.01 -3.99 10.29
CA ARG A 199 13.56 -5.32 9.85
C ARG A 199 13.41 -5.43 8.33
N TRP A 200 13.44 -4.32 7.59
CA TRP A 200 13.19 -4.37 6.14
C TRP A 200 14.40 -4.96 5.40
N PRO A 201 14.19 -5.87 4.42
CA PRO A 201 15.27 -6.40 3.62
C PRO A 201 15.99 -5.28 2.85
N ARG A 202 17.33 -5.23 2.94
CA ARG A 202 18.12 -4.12 2.38
C ARG A 202 17.96 -3.96 0.88
N ALA A 203 17.64 -5.03 0.13
CA ALA A 203 17.43 -4.91 -1.31
C ALA A 203 16.12 -4.15 -1.61
N LEU A 204 15.06 -4.42 -0.85
CA LEU A 204 13.78 -3.73 -0.99
C LEU A 204 13.89 -2.25 -0.61
N GLN A 205 14.60 -1.93 0.49
CA GLN A 205 14.83 -0.53 0.89
C GLN A 205 15.48 0.32 -0.22
N ARG A 206 16.36 -0.29 -1.02
CA ARG A 206 17.07 0.37 -2.12
C ARG A 206 16.21 0.56 -3.37
N LYS A 207 15.13 -0.21 -3.53
CA LYS A 207 14.35 -0.27 -4.77
C LYS A 207 12.90 0.23 -4.64
N LEU A 208 12.36 0.28 -3.42
CA LEU A 208 10.98 0.71 -3.14
C LEU A 208 10.96 1.91 -2.20
N VAL A 209 9.95 2.76 -2.34
CA VAL A 209 9.65 3.78 -1.32
C VAL A 209 8.91 3.07 -0.19
N LEU A 210 9.65 2.59 0.80
CA LEU A 210 9.08 2.00 2.01
C LEU A 210 8.79 3.09 3.03
N LEU A 211 7.64 3.04 3.69
CA LEU A 211 7.33 3.89 4.84
C LEU A 211 6.82 3.02 5.99
N HIS A 212 7.24 3.38 7.18
CA HIS A 212 6.87 2.68 8.40
C HIS A 212 5.48 3.12 8.84
N TRP A 213 4.69 2.15 9.27
CA TRP A 213 3.38 2.37 9.85
C TRP A 213 3.50 2.88 11.29
N ASP A 214 3.92 4.13 11.42
CA ASP A 214 4.07 4.80 12.71
C ASP A 214 3.73 6.28 12.55
N GLY A 215 3.12 6.86 13.58
CA GLY A 215 2.80 8.28 13.70
C GLY A 215 4.02 9.21 13.63
N ALA A 216 5.24 8.67 13.74
CA ALA A 216 6.49 9.40 13.52
C ALA A 216 6.80 9.71 12.03
N THR A 217 6.16 9.02 11.06
CA THR A 217 6.41 9.27 9.63
C THR A 217 5.97 10.69 9.23
N ARG A 218 6.88 11.47 8.64
CA ARG A 218 6.63 12.87 8.23
C ARG A 218 6.48 13.00 6.70
N ALA A 219 5.60 13.89 6.26
CA ALA A 219 5.37 14.16 4.84
C ALA A 219 6.64 14.64 4.10
N SER A 220 7.55 15.33 4.80
CA SER A 220 8.84 15.73 4.24
C SER A 220 9.74 14.54 3.88
N ALA A 221 9.77 13.48 4.70
CA ALA A 221 10.53 12.27 4.44
C ALA A 221 9.99 11.51 3.22
N ILE A 222 8.66 11.50 3.05
CA ILE A 222 7.99 10.93 1.87
C ILE A 222 8.44 11.65 0.60
N ARG A 223 8.41 12.99 0.58
CA ARG A 223 8.85 13.78 -0.59
C ARG A 223 10.29 13.46 -0.98
N HIS A 224 11.22 13.42 -0.02
CA HIS A 224 12.63 13.12 -0.30
C HIS A 224 12.80 11.73 -0.92
N ARG A 225 12.17 10.70 -0.34
CA ARG A 225 12.27 9.32 -0.86
C ARG A 225 11.66 9.17 -2.26
N ARG A 226 10.56 9.88 -2.54
CA ARG A 226 9.92 9.89 -3.87
C ARG A 226 10.78 10.58 -4.92
N THR A 227 11.42 11.71 -4.58
CA THR A 227 12.34 12.39 -5.50
C THR A 227 13.57 11.54 -5.80
N ALA A 228 14.11 10.82 -4.80
CA ALA A 228 15.28 9.96 -4.95
C ALA A 228 15.04 8.71 -5.82
N GLN A 229 13.79 8.27 -5.98
CA GLN A 229 13.43 7.12 -6.82
C GLN A 229 12.84 7.50 -8.19
N ARG A 230 12.88 8.78 -8.55
CA ARG A 230 12.52 9.19 -9.92
C ARG A 230 13.52 8.58 -10.90
N PRO A 231 13.08 7.93 -11.99
CA PRO A 231 13.97 7.68 -13.11
C PRO A 231 14.44 9.04 -13.63
N GLU A 232 15.74 9.13 -13.96
CA GLU A 232 16.29 10.31 -14.65
C GLU A 232 15.42 10.59 -15.87
N ARG A 233 14.98 11.84 -16.00
CA ARG A 233 14.28 12.29 -17.20
C ARG A 233 15.31 12.22 -18.33
N ILE A 234 15.11 11.28 -19.25
CA ILE A 234 15.79 11.35 -20.55
C ILE A 234 15.33 12.69 -21.19
N PRO A 235 16.28 13.55 -21.59
CA PRO A 235 16.01 14.89 -22.09
C PRO A 235 15.13 14.91 -23.34
#